data_AF-A0A8J2ZH48-F1
#
_entry.id   AF-A0A8J2ZH48-F1
#
_cell.length_a   1.000
_cell.length_b   1.000
_cell.length_c   1.000
_cell.angle_alpha   90.00
_cell.angle_beta   90.00
_cell.angle_gamma   90.00
#
_symmetry.space_group_name_H-M   'P 1'
#
loop_
_entity.id
_entity.type
_entity.pdbx_description
1 polymer ?
#
loop_
_entity_poly.entity_id
_entity_poly.type
_entity_poly.pdbx_seq_one_letter_code
_entity_poly.pdbx_strand_id
1 'polypeptide(L)' 'MNTSPIDSWDGAEAVFTYADNPAMMGLFLLVALAITFGTIIIAAVHEKHAYNNH' A
#
# COMPACT_ATOMS: atom_id res chain seq x y z
N MET A 1 -24.65 22.42 -12.95
CA MET A 1 -23.90 21.97 -14.14
C MET A 1 -23.39 20.57 -13.84
N ASN A 2 -23.71 19.60 -14.69
CA ASN A 2 -23.15 18.25 -14.59
C ASN A 2 -21.73 18.33 -15.17
N THR A 3 -20.71 18.17 -14.34
CA THR A 3 -19.30 18.40 -14.69
C THR A 3 -18.60 17.17 -15.25
N SER A 4 -19.33 16.06 -15.42
CA SER A 4 -18.79 14.85 -16.02
C SER A 4 -18.62 15.07 -17.53
N PRO A 5 -17.41 14.93 -18.10
CA PRO A 5 -17.16 15.07 -19.53
C PRO A 5 -17.64 13.87 -20.36
N ILE A 6 -18.39 12.94 -19.74
CA ILE A 6 -18.89 11.71 -20.36
C ILE A 6 -20.40 11.62 -20.13
N ASP A 7 -21.15 11.34 -21.20
CA ASP A 7 -22.61 11.24 -21.21
C ASP A 7 -23.14 9.83 -20.87
N SER A 8 -22.27 8.81 -20.88
CA SER A 8 -22.64 7.41 -20.66
C SER A 8 -21.44 6.58 -20.18
N TRP A 9 -21.70 5.60 -19.30
CA TRP A 9 -20.73 4.60 -18.81
C TRP A 9 -20.86 3.25 -19.52
N ASP A 10 -21.58 3.18 -20.64
CA ASP A 10 -21.75 1.92 -21.38
C ASP A 10 -20.38 1.37 -21.82
N GLY A 11 -20.07 0.15 -21.40
CA GLY A 11 -18.78 -0.49 -21.64
C GLY A 11 -17.63 -0.03 -20.72
N ALA A 12 -17.88 0.83 -19.73
CA ALA A 12 -16.90 1.17 -18.72
C ALA A 12 -16.75 0.02 -17.70
N GLU A 13 -15.58 -0.61 -17.69
CA GLU A 13 -15.23 -1.66 -16.73
C GLU A 13 -14.18 -1.15 -15.75
N ALA A 14 -14.35 -1.50 -14.47
CA ALA A 14 -13.33 -1.26 -13.46
C ALA A 14 -12.42 -2.49 -13.37
N VAL A 15 -11.13 -2.30 -13.67
CA VAL A 15 -10.12 -3.34 -13.47
C VAL A 15 -9.67 -3.29 -12.03
N PHE A 16 -10.23 -4.16 -11.20
CA PHE A 16 -9.76 -4.35 -9.84
C PHE A 16 -8.61 -5.36 -9.83
N THR A 17 -7.38 -4.85 -9.82
CA THR A 17 -6.16 -5.66 -9.86
C THR A 17 -6.14 -6.68 -8.71
N TYR A 18 -6.45 -7.93 -9.04
CA TYR A 18 -6.44 -9.08 -8.13
C TYR A 18 -7.37 -8.98 -6.92
N ALA A 19 -8.42 -8.15 -6.97
CA ALA A 19 -9.35 -8.00 -5.84
C ALA A 19 -10.17 -9.27 -5.56
N ASP A 20 -10.31 -10.13 -6.56
CA ASP A 20 -10.95 -11.43 -6.50
C ASP A 20 -9.95 -12.58 -6.21
N ASN A 21 -8.65 -12.28 -6.12
CA ASN A 21 -7.61 -13.27 -5.89
C ASN A 21 -7.09 -13.18 -4.44
N PRO A 22 -7.56 -14.05 -3.52
CA PRO A 22 -7.22 -13.98 -2.10
C PRO A 22 -5.73 -14.20 -1.83
N ALA A 23 -5.03 -14.96 -2.66
CA ALA A 23 -3.59 -15.17 -2.51
C ALA A 23 -2.80 -13.89 -2.80
N MET A 24 -3.17 -13.15 -3.84
CA MET A 24 -2.54 -11.87 -4.18
C MET A 24 -2.85 -10.79 -3.14
N MET A 25 -4.08 -10.74 -2.65
CA MET A 25 -4.42 -9.85 -1.53
C MET A 25 -3.59 -10.15 -0.28
N GLY A 26 -3.43 -11.44 0.05
CA GLY A 26 -2.58 -11.87 1.15
C GLY A 26 -1.11 -11.47 0.97
N LEU A 27 -0.58 -11.61 -0.24
CA LEU A 27 0.79 -11.18 -0.57
C LEU A 27 0.98 -9.68 -0.34
N PHE A 28 0.08 -8.83 -0.84
CA PHE A 28 0.19 -7.39 -0.65
C PHE A 28 0.10 -6.99 0.82
N LEU A 29 -0.78 -7.65 1.60
CA LEU A 29 -0.86 -7.43 3.04
C LEU A 29 0.46 -7.79 3.74
N LEU A 30 1.06 -8.94 3.38
CA LEU A 30 2.35 -9.35 3.94
C LEU A 30 3.48 -8.38 3.61
N VAL A 31 3.52 -7.86 2.38
CA VAL A 31 4.49 -6.83 1.97
C VAL A 31 4.30 -5.55 2.78
N ALA A 32 3.06 -5.08 2.95
CA ALA A 32 2.77 -3.90 3.75
C ALA A 32 3.19 -4.06 5.22
N LEU A 33 2.94 -5.24 5.80
CA LEU A 33 3.40 -5.57 7.15
C LEU A 33 4.93 -5.59 7.23
N ALA A 34 5.60 -6.23 6.27
CA ALA A 34 7.07 -6.31 6.26
C ALA A 34 7.72 -4.92 6.19
N ILE A 35 7.18 -4.02 5.35
CA ILE A 35 7.65 -2.64 5.26
C ILE A 35 7.42 -1.93 6.60
N THR A 36 6.23 -2.03 7.17
CA THR A 36 5.88 -1.36 8.43
C THR A 36 6.79 -1.82 9.57
N PHE A 37 6.90 -3.12 9.82
CA PHE A 37 7.78 -3.66 10.85
C PHE A 37 9.25 -3.35 10.56
N GLY A 38 9.68 -3.47 9.30
CA GLY A 38 11.04 -3.14 8.88
C GLY A 38 11.40 -1.69 9.21
N THR A 39 10.53 -0.73 8.91
CA THR A 39 10.77 0.69 9.22
C THR A 39 10.89 0.94 10.72
N ILE A 40 10.03 0.33 11.54
CA ILE A 40 10.08 0.46 13.01
C ILE A 40 11.41 -0.08 13.55
N ILE A 41 11.83 -1.27 13.11
CA ILE A 41 13.09 -1.89 13.56
C ILE A 41 14.28 -1.03 13.15
N ILE A 42 14.32 -0.59 11.89
CA ILE A 42 15.41 0.25 11.37
C ILE A 42 15.48 1.57 12.16
N ALA A 43 14.34 2.21 12.42
CA ALA A 43 14.28 3.44 13.20
C ALA A 43 14.79 3.21 14.64
N ALA A 44 14.35 2.14 15.31
CA ALA A 44 14.80 1.82 16.66
C ALA A 44 16.32 1.56 16.73
N VAL A 45 16.88 0.88 15.72
CA VAL A 45 18.33 0.66 15.61
C VAL A 45 19.07 1.97 15.34
N HIS A 46 18.54 2.82 14.46
CA HIS A 46 19.12 4.13 14.14
C HIS A 46 19.18 5.03 15.38
N GLU A 47 18.08 5.13 16.13
CA GLU A 47 18.00 5.92 17.36
C GLU A 47 18.98 5.42 18.43
N LYS A 48 19.06 4.10 18.64
CA LYS A 48 20.01 3.52 19.60
C LYS A 48 21.46 3.82 19.22
N HIS A 49 21.79 3.72 17.92
CA HIS A 49 23.13 4.03 17.43
C HIS A 49 23.46 5.52 17.58
N ALA A 50 22.53 6.41 17.23
CA ALA A 50 22.68 7.84 17.40
C ALA A 50 22.88 8.21 18.87
N TYR A 51 22.09 7.64 19.78
CA TYR A 51 22.21 7.86 21.22
C TYR A 51 23.57 7.40 21.79
N ASN A 52 24.05 6.23 21.36
CA ASN A 52 25.32 5.68 21.87
C ASN A 52 26.57 6.39 21.33
N ASN A 53 26.44 7.13 20.23
CA ASN A 53 27.53 7.83 19.56
C ASN A 53 27.48 9.35 19.76
N HIS A 54 26.69 9.82 20.73
CA HIS A 54 26.58 11.23 21.11
C HIS A 54 27.32 11.53 22.40
#